data_AF-A0ABD1R7M1-F1
#
_entry.id   AF-A0ABD1R7M1-F1
#
_cell.length_a   1.000
_cell.length_b   1.000
_cell.length_c   1.000
_cell.angle_alpha   90.00
_cell.angle_beta   90.00
_cell.angle_gamma   90.00
#
_symmetry.space_group_name_H-M   'P 1'
#
loop_
_entity.id
_entity.type
_entity.pdbx_description
1 polymer ?
#
loop_
_entity_poly.entity_id
_entity_poly.type
_entity_poly.pdbx_seq_one_letter_code
_entity_poly.pdbx_strand_id
1 'polypeptide(L)'
;MSDKTLDDHPQDSGSDELPSVVVNGDDSKSNATSSDSSVAKGLSSLISSIITDFDSRAEATSRSQEQLAFSLDRLTGELDKLLEDAPSPFIMQHAARISGVRKRVTSLNSVLKSIQRRIDNMDRMLSAGSLHEKLEREKAREH
;
A
#
# COMPACT_ATOMS: atom_id res chain seq x y z
N MET A 1 23.15 -54.47 13.66
CA MET A 1 24.35 -55.28 13.91
C MET A 1 25.51 -54.49 13.30
N SER A 2 26.21 -53.67 14.10
CA SER A 2 27.51 -53.99 14.76
C SER A 2 28.59 -54.20 13.70
N ASP A 3 29.66 -53.40 13.55
CA ASP A 3 30.74 -52.94 14.44
C ASP A 3 31.17 -51.51 14.01
N LYS A 4 31.65 -50.55 14.80
CA LYS A 4 32.50 -50.42 15.99
C LYS A 4 33.91 -51.04 15.90
N THR A 5 34.88 -50.20 15.55
CA THR A 5 36.19 -50.17 16.22
C THR A 5 36.72 -48.73 16.29
N LEU A 6 36.88 -48.25 17.52
CA LEU A 6 37.74 -47.12 17.89
C LEU A 6 39.20 -47.53 17.72
N ASP A 7 40.08 -46.52 17.60
CA ASP A 7 41.36 -46.36 18.30
C ASP A 7 42.06 -45.16 17.64
N ASP A 8 42.87 -44.32 18.26
CA ASP A 8 43.13 -43.90 19.64
C ASP A 8 44.01 -42.63 19.43
N HIS A 9 43.90 -41.64 20.29
CA HIS A 9 44.74 -40.44 20.21
C HIS A 9 46.08 -40.71 20.92
N PRO A 10 47.19 -40.07 20.52
CA PRO A 10 47.63 -39.00 21.41
C PRO A 10 48.24 -37.79 20.70
N GLN A 11 48.25 -36.68 21.44
CA GLN A 11 48.81 -35.39 21.14
C GLN A 11 50.33 -35.45 20.96
N ASP A 12 50.87 -34.62 20.06
CA ASP A 12 52.24 -34.12 20.19
C ASP A 12 52.26 -32.60 19.96
N SER A 13 52.94 -31.92 20.88
CA SER A 13 53.17 -30.47 20.92
C SER A 13 54.45 -30.16 20.16
N GLY A 14 54.41 -29.22 19.22
CA GLY A 14 55.63 -28.66 18.62
C GLY A 14 55.32 -27.30 18.01
N SER A 15 55.84 -26.26 18.63
CA SER A 15 55.70 -24.85 18.26
C SER A 15 56.58 -24.46 17.07
N ASP A 16 56.23 -23.31 16.50
CA ASP A 16 57.08 -22.39 15.73
C ASP A 16 57.39 -22.74 14.26
N GLU A 17 56.60 -22.18 13.34
CA GLU A 17 57.10 -21.18 12.36
C GLU A 17 55.94 -20.57 11.57
N LEU A 18 55.75 -19.26 11.70
CA LEU A 18 54.97 -18.47 10.74
C LEU A 18 55.86 -18.18 9.53
N PRO A 19 55.31 -18.28 8.30
CA PRO A 19 55.62 -17.29 7.29
C PRO A 19 54.40 -16.39 7.08
N SER A 20 54.64 -15.12 7.37
CA SER A 20 53.79 -13.98 7.06
C SER A 20 53.31 -13.99 5.60
N VAL A 21 52.01 -14.21 5.39
CA VAL A 21 51.32 -13.69 4.21
C VAL A 21 50.55 -12.46 4.65
N VAL A 22 51.07 -11.31 4.26
CA VAL A 22 50.35 -10.04 4.22
C VAL A 22 49.08 -10.24 3.39
N VAL A 23 47.96 -10.45 4.07
CA VAL A 23 46.64 -10.19 3.48
C VAL A 23 46.56 -8.68 3.35
N ASN A 24 46.97 -8.18 2.19
CA ASN A 24 46.61 -6.85 1.74
C ASN A 24 45.09 -6.73 1.89
N GLY A 25 44.66 -5.83 2.77
CA GLY A 25 43.30 -5.34 2.76
C GLY A 25 43.07 -4.65 1.43
N ASP A 26 42.45 -5.36 0.49
CA ASP A 26 41.67 -4.70 -0.53
C ASP A 26 40.27 -4.52 0.05
N ASP A 27 40.07 -3.28 0.48
CA ASP A 27 38.89 -2.68 1.06
C ASP A 27 37.74 -2.86 0.07
N SER A 28 37.06 -4.01 0.11
CA SER A 28 35.78 -4.25 -0.57
C SER A 28 34.70 -3.42 0.11
N LYS A 29 34.79 -2.09 -0.07
CA LYS A 29 33.75 -1.12 0.22
C LYS A 29 32.52 -1.46 -0.61
N SER A 30 31.62 -2.22 0.00
CA SER A 30 30.17 -1.98 -0.01
C SER A 30 29.59 -1.37 -1.29
N ASN A 31 29.58 -2.11 -2.41
CA ASN A 31 28.74 -1.76 -3.56
C ASN A 31 27.40 -2.52 -3.57
N ALA A 32 27.14 -3.36 -2.56
CA ALA A 32 25.87 -4.10 -2.42
C ALA A 32 24.70 -3.22 -1.97
N THR A 33 24.95 -2.08 -1.30
CA THR A 33 23.89 -1.21 -0.76
C THR A 33 23.38 -0.15 -1.73
N SER A 34 24.17 0.22 -2.75
CA SER A 34 23.82 1.29 -3.70
C SER A 34 22.75 0.83 -4.70
N SER A 35 22.91 -0.37 -5.27
CA SER A 35 21.96 -1.01 -6.19
C SER A 35 20.63 -1.36 -5.53
N ASP A 36 20.65 -1.89 -4.30
CA ASP A 36 19.42 -2.16 -3.55
C ASP A 36 18.68 -0.86 -3.23
N SER A 37 19.40 0.23 -2.93
CA SER A 37 18.78 1.54 -2.68
C SER A 37 18.19 2.18 -3.95
N SER A 38 18.78 1.96 -5.13
CA SER A 38 18.30 2.52 -6.38
C SER A 38 17.07 1.77 -6.89
N VAL A 39 17.04 0.44 -6.72
CA VAL A 39 15.86 -0.39 -6.95
C VAL A 39 14.74 -0.02 -5.97
N ALA A 40 15.05 0.11 -4.67
CA ALA A 40 14.06 0.54 -3.68
C ALA A 40 13.49 1.94 -3.97
N LYS A 41 14.33 2.89 -4.40
CA LYS A 41 13.90 4.22 -4.85
C LYS A 41 13.05 4.16 -6.12
N GLY A 42 13.42 3.34 -7.10
CA GLY A 42 12.64 3.13 -8.32
C GLY A 42 11.27 2.53 -8.02
N LEU A 43 11.22 1.52 -7.14
CA LEU A 43 9.98 0.88 -6.70
C LEU A 43 9.11 1.86 -5.91
N SER A 44 9.69 2.62 -4.98
CA SER A 44 8.99 3.67 -4.23
C SER A 44 8.44 4.74 -5.16
N SER A 45 9.22 5.20 -6.14
CA SER A 45 8.77 6.19 -7.12
C SER A 45 7.62 5.66 -7.98
N LEU A 46 7.68 4.39 -8.39
CA LEU A 46 6.63 3.76 -9.17
C LEU A 46 5.34 3.63 -8.35
N ILE A 47 5.45 3.17 -7.11
CA ILE A 47 4.31 3.03 -6.19
C ILE A 47 3.70 4.42 -5.90
N SER A 48 4.52 5.42 -5.60
CA SER A 48 4.04 6.79 -5.39
C SER A 48 3.34 7.34 -6.64
N SER A 49 3.88 7.10 -7.84
CA SER A 49 3.23 7.50 -9.09
C SER A 49 1.87 6.83 -9.27
N ILE A 50 1.76 5.53 -9.02
CA ILE A 50 0.51 4.78 -9.14
C ILE A 50 -0.52 5.27 -8.11
N ILE A 51 -0.10 5.51 -6.87
CA ILE A 51 -0.98 6.04 -5.82
C ILE A 51 -1.51 7.42 -6.23
N THR A 52 -0.63 8.30 -6.69
CA THR A 52 -1.01 9.66 -7.12
C THR A 52 -2.00 9.64 -8.30
N ASP A 53 -1.75 8.76 -9.29
CA ASP A 53 -2.65 8.57 -10.41
C ASP A 53 -4.01 8.01 -9.96
N PHE A 54 -4.02 7.07 -9.03
CA PHE A 54 -5.26 6.51 -8.50
C PHE A 54 -6.04 7.55 -7.69
N ASP A 55 -5.36 8.35 -6.87
CA ASP A 55 -5.98 9.43 -6.08
C ASP A 55 -6.62 10.47 -6.98
N SER A 56 -5.93 10.90 -8.04
CA SER A 56 -6.49 11.87 -9.00
C SER A 56 -7.77 11.34 -9.67
N ARG A 57 -7.79 10.04 -10.02
CA ARG A 57 -8.97 9.38 -10.61
C ARG A 57 -10.09 9.17 -9.61
N ALA A 58 -9.76 8.84 -8.36
CA ALA A 58 -10.74 8.69 -7.28
C ALA A 58 -11.41 10.02 -6.97
N GLU A 59 -10.63 11.11 -6.89
CA GLU A 59 -11.14 12.47 -6.69
C GLU A 59 -12.03 12.92 -7.85
N ALA A 60 -11.58 12.74 -9.09
CA ALA A 60 -12.38 13.05 -10.28
C ALA A 60 -13.70 12.27 -10.29
N THR A 61 -13.64 10.98 -9.94
CA THR A 61 -14.84 10.12 -9.83
C THR A 61 -15.78 10.64 -8.74
N SER A 62 -15.27 10.97 -7.56
CA SER A 62 -16.06 11.52 -6.46
C SER A 62 -16.80 12.80 -6.88
N ARG A 63 -16.11 13.74 -7.54
CA ARG A 63 -16.73 14.96 -8.06
C ARG A 63 -17.83 14.67 -9.08
N SER A 64 -17.58 13.75 -10.01
CA SER A 64 -18.59 13.35 -11.00
C SER A 64 -19.82 12.71 -10.36
N GLN A 65 -19.63 11.92 -9.30
CA GLN A 65 -20.73 11.30 -8.55
C GLN A 65 -21.54 12.33 -7.78
N GLU A 66 -20.90 13.35 -7.21
CA GLU A 66 -21.57 14.45 -6.52
C GLU A 66 -22.44 15.26 -7.49
N GLN A 67 -21.90 15.59 -8.67
CA GLN A 67 -22.65 16.25 -9.74
C GLN A 67 -23.83 15.40 -10.23
N LEU A 68 -23.63 14.09 -10.36
CA LEU A 68 -24.69 13.15 -10.74
C LEU A 68 -25.76 13.07 -9.65
N ALA A 69 -25.39 13.02 -8.37
CA ALA A 69 -26.33 13.00 -7.25
C ALA A 69 -27.20 14.24 -7.26
N PHE A 70 -26.60 15.43 -7.41
CA PHE A 70 -27.33 16.69 -7.55
C PHE A 70 -28.29 16.66 -8.75
N SER A 71 -27.84 16.15 -9.90
CA SER A 71 -28.68 16.04 -11.10
C SER A 71 -29.85 15.07 -10.91
N LEU A 72 -29.63 13.96 -10.20
CA LEU A 72 -30.68 13.00 -9.86
C LEU A 72 -31.69 13.57 -8.87
N ASP A 73 -31.24 14.32 -7.86
CA ASP A 73 -32.13 14.99 -6.90
C ASP A 73 -33.00 16.03 -7.63
N ARG A 74 -32.41 16.81 -8.55
CA ARG A 74 -33.17 17.76 -9.38
C ARG A 74 -34.20 17.06 -10.25
N LEU A 75 -33.80 16.01 -10.97
CA LEU A 75 -34.71 15.24 -11.83
C LEU A 75 -35.83 14.57 -11.02
N THR A 76 -35.51 14.06 -9.83
CA THR A 76 -36.52 13.47 -8.92
C THR A 76 -37.55 14.53 -8.53
N GLY A 77 -37.12 15.75 -8.18
CA GLY A 77 -38.04 16.85 -7.88
C GLY A 77 -38.87 17.30 -9.08
N GLU A 78 -38.31 17.29 -10.30
CA GLU A 78 -39.09 17.54 -11.53
C GLU A 78 -40.13 16.43 -11.77
N LEU A 79 -39.78 15.17 -11.48
CA LEU A 79 -40.67 14.03 -11.62
C LEU A 79 -41.80 14.03 -10.58
N ASP A 80 -41.50 14.43 -9.34
CA ASP A 80 -42.49 14.59 -8.28
C ASP A 80 -43.53 15.65 -8.66
N LYS A 81 -43.08 16.79 -9.22
CA LYS A 81 -43.98 17.82 -9.76
C LYS A 81 -44.81 17.31 -10.94
N LEU A 82 -44.21 16.54 -11.84
CA LEU A 82 -44.93 15.96 -12.98
C LEU A 82 -45.97 14.93 -12.54
N LEU A 83 -45.70 14.17 -11.47
CA LEU A 83 -46.65 13.24 -10.86
C LEU A 83 -47.80 13.95 -10.15
N GLU A 84 -47.53 15.13 -9.57
CA GLU A 84 -48.56 15.99 -8.97
C GLU A 84 -49.52 16.55 -10.04
N ASP A 85 -48.99 16.91 -11.23
CA ASP A 85 -49.78 17.44 -12.35
C ASP A 85 -50.45 16.35 -13.23
N ALA A 86 -49.94 15.10 -13.25
CA ALA A 86 -50.50 14.02 -14.06
C ALA A 86 -50.21 12.62 -13.45
N PRO A 87 -51.18 11.98 -12.77
CA PRO A 87 -51.02 10.64 -12.20
C PRO A 87 -51.10 9.58 -13.30
N SER A 88 -50.03 9.46 -14.11
CA SER A 88 -49.88 8.39 -15.10
C SER A 88 -48.96 7.29 -14.55
N PRO A 89 -49.38 6.01 -14.58
CA PRO A 89 -48.62 4.88 -14.03
C PRO A 89 -47.23 4.70 -14.67
N PHE A 90 -47.01 5.26 -15.86
CA PHE A 90 -45.73 5.22 -16.56
C PHE A 90 -44.64 6.05 -15.85
N ILE A 91 -45.00 7.23 -15.30
CA ILE A 91 -44.05 8.14 -14.63
C ILE A 91 -43.59 7.53 -13.30
N MET A 92 -44.49 6.87 -12.57
CA MET A 92 -44.19 6.16 -11.33
C MET A 92 -43.17 5.02 -11.54
N GLN A 93 -43.24 4.31 -12.68
CA GLN A 93 -42.26 3.27 -13.02
C GLN A 93 -40.86 3.87 -13.27
N HIS A 94 -40.78 5.02 -13.93
CA HIS A 94 -39.51 5.72 -14.13
C HIS A 94 -38.95 6.27 -12.80
N ALA A 95 -39.80 6.80 -11.92
CA ALA A 95 -39.43 7.22 -10.56
C ALA A 95 -38.78 6.06 -9.77
N ALA A 96 -39.41 4.88 -9.82
CA ALA A 96 -38.91 3.68 -9.15
C ALA A 96 -37.54 3.25 -9.71
N ARG A 97 -37.32 3.34 -11.03
CA ARG A 97 -36.02 3.03 -11.65
C ARG A 97 -34.94 4.03 -11.20
N ILE A 98 -35.26 5.32 -11.17
CA ILE A 98 -34.36 6.38 -10.71
C ILE A 98 -33.99 6.17 -9.23
N SER A 99 -34.96 5.82 -8.39
CA SER A 99 -34.73 5.46 -6.98
C SER A 99 -33.79 4.24 -6.83
N GLY A 100 -33.95 3.22 -7.68
CA GLY A 100 -33.04 2.07 -7.73
C GLY A 100 -31.62 2.45 -8.12
N VAL A 101 -31.45 3.35 -9.10
CA VAL A 101 -30.14 3.88 -9.49
C VAL A 101 -29.50 4.66 -8.33
N ARG A 102 -30.26 5.54 -7.67
CA ARG A 102 -29.79 6.29 -6.49
C ARG A 102 -29.25 5.37 -5.40
N LYS A 103 -29.99 4.32 -5.04
CA LYS A 103 -29.54 3.32 -4.03
C LYS A 103 -28.21 2.68 -4.40
N ARG A 104 -28.04 2.29 -5.66
CA ARG A 104 -26.78 1.70 -6.14
C ARG A 104 -25.62 2.69 -6.05
N VAL A 105 -25.85 3.95 -6.42
CA VAL A 105 -24.84 5.02 -6.31
C VAL A 105 -24.46 5.26 -4.85
N THR A 106 -25.42 5.32 -3.93
CA THR A 106 -25.13 5.46 -2.48
C THR A 106 -24.33 4.27 -1.93
N SER A 107 -24.65 3.05 -2.36
CA SER A 107 -23.88 1.86 -2.00
C SER A 107 -22.44 1.94 -2.52
N LEU A 108 -22.25 2.36 -3.77
CA LEU A 108 -20.91 2.55 -4.35
C LEU A 108 -20.12 3.63 -3.62
N ASN A 109 -20.75 4.75 -3.26
CA ASN A 109 -20.12 5.81 -2.48
C ASN A 109 -19.65 5.30 -1.10
N SER A 110 -20.44 4.43 -0.47
CA SER A 110 -20.08 3.79 0.81
C SER A 110 -18.87 2.88 0.68
N VAL A 111 -18.78 2.10 -0.41
CA VAL A 111 -17.61 1.26 -0.72
C VAL A 111 -16.38 2.11 -0.96
N LEU A 112 -16.48 3.19 -1.74
CA LEU A 112 -15.38 4.12 -1.99
C LEU A 112 -14.86 4.75 -0.69
N LYS A 113 -15.75 5.24 0.18
CA LYS A 113 -15.38 5.74 1.51
C LYS A 113 -14.65 4.68 2.35
N SER A 114 -15.04 3.42 2.24
CA SER A 114 -14.35 2.33 2.91
C SER A 114 -12.96 2.07 2.33
N ILE A 115 -12.79 2.20 1.02
CA ILE A 115 -11.48 2.07 0.35
C ILE A 115 -10.56 3.22 0.78
N GLN A 116 -11.06 4.46 0.77
CA GLN A 116 -10.32 5.65 1.24
C GLN A 116 -9.77 5.43 2.66
N ARG A 117 -10.62 5.00 3.60
CA ARG A 117 -10.19 4.71 4.98
C ARG A 117 -9.12 3.63 5.07
N ARG A 118 -9.18 2.60 4.21
CA ARG A 118 -8.16 1.55 4.19
C ARG A 118 -6.83 2.10 3.70
N ILE A 119 -6.84 2.97 2.69
CA ILE A 119 -5.65 3.64 2.17
C ILE A 119 -5.07 4.57 3.23
N ASP A 120 -5.89 5.39 3.89
CA ASP A 120 -5.44 6.28 4.98
C ASP A 120 -4.79 5.49 6.12
N ASN A 121 -5.34 4.32 6.46
CA ASN A 121 -4.74 3.44 7.46
C ASN A 121 -3.39 2.87 7.00
N MET A 122 -3.27 2.48 5.73
CA MET A 122 -1.99 2.03 5.17
C MET A 122 -0.95 3.15 5.17
N ASP A 123 -1.32 4.37 4.79
CA ASP A 123 -0.43 5.54 4.79
C ASP A 123 0.05 5.88 6.22
N ARG A 124 -0.86 5.82 7.20
CA ARG A 124 -0.50 5.97 8.63
C ARG A 124 0.45 4.89 9.10
N MET A 125 0.23 3.63 8.73
CA MET A 125 1.12 2.53 9.10
C MET A 125 2.51 2.69 8.47
N LEU A 126 2.58 3.10 7.21
CA LEU A 126 3.85 3.35 6.52
C LEU A 126 4.60 4.56 7.11
N SER A 127 3.88 5.64 7.42
CA SER A 127 4.44 6.81 8.13
C SER A 127 4.95 6.44 9.53
N ALA A 128 4.19 5.63 10.28
CA ALA A 128 4.61 5.14 11.60
C ALA A 128 5.82 4.21 11.52
N GLY A 129 5.88 3.34 10.50
CA GLY A 129 7.03 2.48 10.23
C GLY A 129 8.30 3.28 9.92
N SER A 130 8.19 4.34 9.12
CA SER A 130 9.29 5.28 8.82
C SER A 130 9.78 6.02 10.08
N LEU A 131 8.87 6.45 10.96
CA LEU A 131 9.23 7.09 12.23
C LEU A 131 9.93 6.12 13.19
N HIS A 132 9.45 4.87 13.29
CA HIS A 132 10.10 3.85 14.11
C HIS A 132 11.52 3.56 13.63
N GLU A 133 11.72 3.44 12.32
CA GLU A 133 13.04 3.22 11.71
C GLU A 133 14.00 4.42 11.89
N LYS A 134 13.45 5.63 12.06
CA LYS A 134 14.23 6.85 12.36
C LYS A 134 14.63 6.92 13.83
N LEU A 135 13.73 6.51 14.73
CA LEU A 135 13.95 6.49 16.18
C LEU A 135 14.94 5.39 16.61
N GLU A 136 14.88 4.20 16.01
CA GLU A 136 15.84 3.11 16.25
C GLU A 136 17.25 3.49 15.77
N ARG A 137 17.37 4.21 14.64
CA ARG A 137 18.65 4.74 14.16
C ARG A 137 19.22 5.85 15.04
N GLU A 138 18.37 6.62 15.73
CA GLU A 138 18.80 7.68 16.66
C GLU A 138 19.30 7.06 17.98
N LYS A 139 18.57 6.07 18.54
CA LYS A 139 19.03 5.30 19.70
C LYS A 139 20.35 4.57 19.47
N ALA A 140 20.57 4.01 18.29
CA ALA A 140 21.81 3.32 17.94
C ALA A 140 23.03 4.25 17.77
N ARG A 141 22.83 5.58 17.76
CA ARG A 141 23.90 6.58 17.68
C ARG A 141 24.27 7.18 19.04
N GLU A 142 23.48 6.92 20.07
CA GLU A 142 23.69 7.39 21.44
C GLU A 142 24.33 6.33 22.36
N HIS A 143 24.67 5.15 21.81
CA HIS A 143 25.42 4.08 22.46
C HIS A 143 26.78 3.87 21.77
#